data_AF-A0A9W8Q3L4-F1
#
_entry.id   AF-A0A9W8Q3L4-F1
#
_cell.length_a   1.000
_cell.length_b   1.000
_cell.length_c   1.000
_cell.angle_alpha   90.00
_cell.angle_beta   90.00
_cell.angle_gamma   90.00
#
_symmetry.space_group_name_H-M   'P 1'
#
loop_
_entity.id
_entity.type
_entity.pdbx_description
1 polymer ?
#
loop_
_entity_poly.entity_id
_entity_poly.type
_entity_poly.pdbx_seq_one_letter_code
_entity_poly.pdbx_strand_id
1 'polypeptide(L)'
;MKPKRGWRGRSKDKMAIPYPQVVLLGDSLFQFSVETDNGFSFEAALQSRYSRRLDVVNRGLSGYNTANVLEYFDRLIPEKTTSSPEIKYLVILIGANDAVLPLPSTWQHVPLEQYGSHGQGH
;
A
#
# COMPACT_ATOMS: atom_id res chain seq x y z
N MET A 1 -49.64 15.41 -9.82
CA MET A 1 -48.31 15.10 -9.23
C MET A 1 -47.89 13.70 -9.66
N LYS A 2 -46.74 13.52 -10.32
CA LYS A 2 -46.21 12.18 -10.65
C LYS A 2 -45.42 11.63 -9.46
N PRO A 3 -45.52 10.34 -9.10
CA PRO A 3 -44.76 9.80 -7.99
C PRO A 3 -43.26 9.77 -8.35
N LYS A 4 -42.42 10.22 -7.41
CA LYS A 4 -40.96 10.13 -7.51
C LYS A 4 -40.59 8.64 -7.56
N ARG A 5 -39.83 8.23 -8.58
CA ARG A 5 -39.27 6.88 -8.69
C ARG A 5 -38.39 6.61 -7.46
N GLY A 6 -38.89 5.81 -6.53
CA GLY A 6 -38.12 5.33 -5.38
C GLY A 6 -36.92 4.51 -5.85
N TRP A 7 -35.78 4.71 -5.20
CA TRP A 7 -34.59 3.92 -5.40
C TRP A 7 -34.90 2.47 -5.03
N ARG A 8 -34.91 1.56 -6.02
CA ARG A 8 -35.10 0.12 -5.76
C ARG A 8 -33.87 -0.37 -5.00
N GLY A 9 -34.11 -0.90 -3.80
CA GLY A 9 -33.07 -1.50 -2.96
C GLY A 9 -32.26 -2.53 -3.72
N ARG A 10 -30.94 -2.50 -3.53
CA ARG A 10 -30.00 -3.46 -4.12
C ARG A 10 -30.34 -4.85 -3.56
N SER A 11 -30.59 -5.84 -4.42
CA SER A 11 -30.79 -7.23 -4.00
C SER A 11 -29.59 -7.71 -3.18
N LYS A 12 -29.82 -8.48 -2.10
CA LYS A 12 -28.77 -9.02 -1.23
C LYS A 12 -27.72 -9.87 -1.98
N ASP A 13 -28.05 -10.32 -3.19
CA ASP A 13 -27.21 -11.24 -3.98
C ASP A 13 -26.27 -10.56 -4.99
N LYS A 14 -26.18 -9.22 -5.01
CA LYS A 14 -25.23 -8.50 -5.88
C LYS A 14 -24.25 -7.68 -5.05
N MET A 15 -23.27 -8.36 -4.46
CA MET A 15 -22.08 -7.68 -3.94
C MET A 15 -21.33 -7.03 -5.10
N ALA A 16 -20.85 -5.81 -4.90
CA ALA A 16 -19.98 -5.16 -5.86
C ALA A 16 -18.65 -5.91 -5.91
N ILE A 17 -18.19 -6.25 -7.11
CA ILE A 17 -16.85 -6.82 -7.30
C ILE A 17 -15.86 -5.65 -7.16
N PRO A 18 -14.93 -5.67 -6.19
CA PRO A 18 -13.93 -4.62 -6.05
C PRO A 18 -13.01 -4.59 -7.28
N TYR A 19 -12.45 -3.42 -7.60
CA TYR A 19 -11.40 -3.36 -8.62
C TYR A 19 -10.14 -4.10 -8.12
N PRO A 20 -9.36 -4.71 -9.02
CA PRO A 20 -8.04 -5.19 -8.67
C PRO A 20 -7.15 -4.02 -8.22
N GLN A 21 -6.14 -4.30 -7.40
CA GLN A 21 -5.33 -3.28 -6.74
C GLN A 21 -3.89 -3.25 -7.24
N VAL A 22 -3.31 -2.05 -7.29
CA VAL A 22 -1.87 -1.81 -7.21
C VAL A 22 -1.57 -1.43 -5.76
N VAL A 23 -0.82 -2.23 -5.03
CA VAL A 23 -0.41 -1.93 -3.66
C VAL A 23 1.00 -1.37 -3.66
N LEU A 24 1.20 -0.20 -3.05
CA LEU A 24 2.49 0.46 -2.87
C LEU A 24 2.99 0.19 -1.44
N LEU A 25 3.80 -0.84 -1.24
CA LEU A 25 4.34 -1.23 0.06
C LEU A 25 5.73 -0.61 0.25
N GLY A 26 5.97 0.11 1.33
CA GLY A 26 7.28 0.70 1.54
C GLY A 26 7.39 1.65 2.72
N ASP A 27 8.32 2.59 2.60
CA ASP A 27 8.60 3.60 3.63
C ASP A 27 8.02 4.98 3.27
N SER A 28 8.68 6.04 3.75
CA SER A 28 8.34 7.44 3.47
C SER A 28 8.26 7.74 1.98
N LEU A 29 9.04 7.05 1.13
CA LEU A 29 9.01 7.24 -0.32
C LEU A 29 7.63 6.97 -0.89
N PHE A 30 6.95 5.93 -0.41
CA PHE A 30 5.56 5.68 -0.79
C PHE A 30 4.55 6.43 0.06
N GLN A 31 4.78 6.62 1.36
CA GLN A 31 3.85 7.38 2.21
C GLN A 31 3.55 8.76 1.61
N PHE A 32 4.60 9.45 1.15
CA PHE A 32 4.51 10.80 0.62
C PHE A 32 4.37 10.83 -0.92
N SER A 33 4.26 9.67 -1.58
CA SER A 33 4.07 9.60 -3.03
C SER A 33 2.74 10.17 -3.52
N VAL A 34 1.81 10.44 -2.60
CA VAL A 34 0.52 11.11 -2.85
C VAL A 34 0.64 12.63 -2.86
N GLU A 35 1.65 13.21 -2.20
CA GLU A 35 1.78 14.66 -2.02
C GLU A 35 1.92 15.39 -3.35
N THR A 36 1.28 16.55 -3.46
CA THR A 36 1.23 17.34 -4.71
C THR A 36 2.02 18.64 -4.65
N ASP A 37 2.61 18.97 -3.51
CA ASP A 37 3.20 20.29 -3.24
C ASP A 37 4.38 20.61 -4.18
N ASN A 38 5.05 19.58 -4.69
CA ASN A 38 6.17 19.68 -5.63
C ASN A 38 5.76 19.48 -7.10
N GLY A 39 4.46 19.51 -7.42
CA GLY A 39 3.91 19.46 -8.78
C GLY A 39 3.77 18.06 -9.39
N PHE A 40 4.45 17.04 -8.87
CA PHE A 40 4.27 15.65 -9.28
C PHE A 40 3.96 14.74 -8.08
N SER A 41 2.89 13.97 -8.21
CA SER A 41 2.47 12.92 -7.28
C SER A 41 2.46 11.60 -8.04
N PHE A 42 3.36 10.70 -7.65
CA PHE A 42 3.48 9.40 -8.30
C PHE A 42 2.21 8.57 -8.11
N GLU A 43 1.63 8.58 -6.91
CA GLU A 43 0.38 7.88 -6.63
C GLU A 43 -0.77 8.46 -7.45
N ALA A 44 -0.92 9.79 -7.51
CA ALA A 44 -1.98 10.41 -8.30
C ALA A 44 -1.82 10.11 -9.80
N ALA A 45 -0.60 10.09 -10.32
CA ALA A 45 -0.33 9.70 -11.71
C ALA A 45 -0.76 8.25 -11.99
N LEU A 46 -0.47 7.31 -11.07
CA LEU A 46 -0.94 5.93 -11.18
C LEU A 46 -2.47 5.84 -11.12
N GLN A 47 -3.10 6.52 -10.15
CA GLN A 47 -4.56 6.53 -10.01
C GLN A 47 -5.24 7.08 -11.26
N SER A 48 -4.71 8.17 -11.82
CA SER A 48 -5.21 8.76 -13.06
C SER A 48 -5.06 7.80 -14.24
N ARG A 49 -3.88 7.18 -14.39
CA ARG A 49 -3.58 6.25 -15.49
C ARG A 49 -4.48 5.00 -15.48
N TYR A 50 -4.82 4.50 -14.29
CA TYR A 50 -5.60 3.27 -14.11
C TYR A 50 -7.03 3.51 -13.64
N SER A 51 -7.53 4.75 -13.75
CA SER A 51 -8.89 5.12 -13.36
C SER A 51 -9.93 4.15 -13.94
N ARG A 52 -10.79 3.63 -13.04
CA ARG A 52 -11.86 2.64 -13.35
C ARG A 52 -11.33 1.29 -13.87
N ARG A 53 -10.07 0.96 -13.60
CA ARG A 53 -9.44 -0.33 -13.97
C ARG A 53 -8.74 -0.96 -12.79
N LEU A 54 -8.02 -0.17 -12.00
CA LEU A 54 -7.35 -0.61 -10.78
C LEU A 54 -7.53 0.46 -9.70
N ASP A 55 -7.63 0.02 -8.45
CA ASP A 55 -7.46 0.90 -7.30
C ASP A 55 -5.97 0.96 -6.94
N VAL A 56 -5.46 2.14 -6.56
CA VAL A 56 -4.10 2.29 -6.03
C VAL A 56 -4.21 2.40 -4.52
N VAL A 57 -3.49 1.54 -3.80
CA VAL A 57 -3.53 1.46 -2.34
C VAL A 57 -2.14 1.74 -1.79
N ASN A 58 -2.02 2.81 -1.01
CA ASN A 58 -0.78 3.18 -0.37
C ASN A 58 -0.60 2.45 0.98
N ARG A 59 0.50 1.73 1.11
CA ARG A 59 0.98 1.04 2.33
C ARG A 59 2.42 1.47 2.65
N GLY A 60 2.78 2.71 2.31
CA GLY A 60 4.03 3.35 2.68
C GLY A 60 3.98 3.91 4.10
N LEU A 61 4.99 3.60 4.91
CA LEU A 61 5.06 4.01 6.31
C LEU A 61 6.43 4.63 6.62
N SER A 62 6.43 5.94 6.86
CA SER A 62 7.63 6.70 7.16
C SER A 62 8.34 6.13 8.38
N GLY A 63 9.65 5.89 8.21
CA GLY A 63 10.51 5.31 9.23
C GLY A 63 10.47 3.79 9.34
N TYR A 64 9.65 3.08 8.56
CA TYR A 64 9.71 1.62 8.51
C TYR A 64 10.97 1.16 7.78
N ASN A 65 11.68 0.22 8.39
CA ASN A 65 12.72 -0.57 7.73
C ASN A 65 12.18 -1.96 7.35
N THR A 66 13.02 -2.81 6.78
CA THR A 66 12.60 -4.16 6.36
C THR A 66 12.06 -4.99 7.52
N ALA A 67 12.67 -4.90 8.71
CA ALA A 67 12.23 -5.64 9.89
C ALA A 67 10.82 -5.23 10.33
N ASN A 68 10.48 -3.94 10.31
CA ASN A 68 9.12 -3.48 10.61
C ASN A 68 8.11 -3.99 9.58
N VAL A 69 8.46 -3.97 8.29
CA VAL A 69 7.56 -4.47 7.24
C VAL A 69 7.28 -5.97 7.42
N LEU A 70 8.30 -6.76 7.78
CA LEU A 70 8.15 -8.19 8.04
C LEU A 70 7.30 -8.45 9.30
N GLU A 71 7.54 -7.72 10.39
CA GLU A 71 6.78 -7.86 11.64
C GLU A 71 5.30 -7.54 11.46
N TYR A 72 4.98 -6.55 10.63
CA TYR A 72 3.61 -6.07 10.42
C TYR A 72 2.99 -6.52 9.09
N PHE A 73 3.62 -7.45 8.36
CA PHE A 73 3.23 -7.79 7.00
C PHE A 73 1.75 -8.13 6.88
N ASP A 74 1.22 -9.01 7.74
CA ASP A 74 -0.19 -9.42 7.72
C ASP A 74 -1.17 -8.28 8.01
N ARG A 75 -0.73 -7.22 8.68
CA ARG A 75 -1.54 -6.00 8.90
C ARG A 75 -1.50 -5.07 7.69
N LEU A 76 -0.39 -5.05 6.97
CA LEU A 76 -0.19 -4.23 5.77
C LEU A 76 -0.85 -4.86 4.54
N ILE A 77 -0.77 -6.18 4.44
CA ILE A 77 -1.32 -7.02 3.38
C ILE A 77 -2.11 -8.17 4.04
N PRO A 78 -3.41 -7.94 4.33
CA PRO A 78 -4.22 -8.96 4.97
C PRO A 78 -4.45 -10.15 4.04
N GLU A 79 -4.66 -11.33 4.65
CA GLU A 79 -4.96 -12.56 3.92
C GLU A 79 -6.14 -12.38 2.94
N LYS A 80 -6.03 -13.04 1.80
CA LYS A 80 -7.04 -12.99 0.75
C LYS A 80 -8.29 -13.75 1.19
N THR A 81 -9.41 -13.04 1.27
CA THR A 81 -10.76 -13.62 1.43
C THR A 81 -11.49 -13.61 0.09
N THR A 82 -12.61 -14.32 -0.01
CA THR A 82 -13.49 -14.32 -1.20
C THR A 82 -13.99 -12.91 -1.55
N SER A 83 -14.07 -12.01 -0.57
CA SER A 83 -14.47 -10.62 -0.74
C SER A 83 -13.30 -9.64 -0.88
N SER A 84 -12.06 -10.09 -0.66
CA SER A 84 -10.89 -9.21 -0.75
C SER A 84 -10.62 -8.83 -2.21
N PRO A 85 -10.23 -7.58 -2.48
CA PRO A 85 -9.74 -7.19 -3.80
C PRO A 85 -8.54 -8.05 -4.24
N GLU A 86 -8.45 -8.36 -5.54
CA GLU A 86 -7.25 -9.00 -6.11
C GLU A 86 -6.09 -8.00 -6.08
N ILE A 87 -4.97 -8.32 -5.44
CA ILE A 87 -3.73 -7.55 -5.60
C ILE A 87 -3.14 -7.92 -6.97
N LYS A 88 -3.29 -7.03 -7.95
CA LYS A 88 -2.78 -7.25 -9.31
C LYS A 88 -1.30 -7.01 -9.42
N TYR A 89 -0.82 -6.00 -8.69
CA TYR A 89 0.57 -5.60 -8.61
C TYR A 89 0.90 -5.23 -7.18
N LEU A 90 2.05 -5.70 -6.70
CA LEU A 90 2.66 -5.27 -5.46
C LEU A 90 3.98 -4.60 -5.81
N VAL A 91 4.09 -3.30 -5.53
CA VAL A 91 5.29 -2.51 -5.75
C VAL A 91 5.96 -2.27 -4.39
N ILE A 92 7.21 -2.69 -4.26
CA ILE A 92 7.94 -2.65 -2.99
C ILE A 92 9.10 -1.66 -3.11
N LEU A 93 9.12 -0.64 -2.24
CA LEU A 93 10.26 0.26 -2.05
C LEU A 93 10.54 0.39 -0.55
N ILE A 94 11.51 -0.40 -0.08
CA ILE A 94 11.97 -0.46 1.31
C ILE A 94 13.50 -0.59 1.30
N GLY A 95 14.17 -0.24 2.40
CA GLY A 95 15.63 -0.37 2.52
C GLY A 95 16.38 0.95 2.73
N ALA A 96 15.75 2.10 2.50
CA ALA A 96 16.38 3.40 2.74
C ALA A 96 16.66 3.59 4.24
N ASN A 97 15.72 3.20 5.10
CA ASN A 97 15.87 3.26 6.56
C ASN A 97 16.86 2.22 7.09
N ASP A 98 16.91 1.02 6.51
CA ASP A 98 17.87 -0.03 6.86
C ASP A 98 19.32 0.43 6.69
N ALA A 99 19.59 1.29 5.69
CA ALA A 99 20.90 1.84 5.38
C ALA A 99 21.30 3.06 6.23
N VAL A 100 20.42 3.56 7.13
CA VAL A 100 20.73 4.69 8.01
C VAL A 100 21.85 4.29 8.98
N LEU A 101 22.86 5.14 9.14
CA LEU A 101 23.95 4.93 10.08
C LEU A 101 23.45 4.95 11.53
N PRO A 102 24.11 4.22 12.46
CA PRO A 102 23.71 4.23 13.87
C PRO A 102 23.90 5.63 14.44
N LEU A 103 22.78 6.31 14.71
CA LEU A 103 22.74 7.59 15.40
C LEU A 103 21.89 7.43 16.67
N PRO A 104 22.27 8.05 17.80
CA PRO A 104 21.51 7.96 19.05
C PRO A 104 20.06 8.46 18.92
N SER A 105 19.76 9.22 17.87
CA SER A 105 18.46 9.84 17.60
C SER A 105 17.54 9.02 16.70
N THR A 106 17.97 7.87 16.17
CA THR A 106 17.16 7.08 15.23
C THR A 106 17.22 5.59 15.53
N TRP A 107 16.05 4.95 15.43
CA TRP A 107 15.85 3.51 15.58
C TRP A 107 15.87 2.77 14.23
N GLN A 108 16.19 3.48 13.14
CA GLN A 108 16.08 2.95 11.78
C GLN A 108 17.25 2.04 11.38
N HIS A 109 18.41 2.23 12.01
CA HIS A 109 19.64 1.51 11.68
C HIS A 109 19.48 -0.01 11.80
N VAL A 110 19.85 -0.73 10.75
CA VAL A 110 19.99 -2.20 10.76
C VAL A 110 21.48 -2.54 10.60
N PRO A 111 22.08 -3.30 11.53
CA PRO A 111 23.46 -3.77 11.41
C PRO A 111 23.68 -4.57 10.12
N LEU A 112 24.86 -4.42 9.50
CA LEU A 112 25.18 -5.00 8.19
C LEU A 112 24.94 -6.53 8.12
N GLU A 113 25.17 -7.22 9.23
CA GLU A 113 24.99 -8.67 9.40
C GLU A 113 23.53 -9.09 9.19
N GLN A 114 22.57 -8.20 9.47
CA GLN A 114 21.13 -8.44 9.31
C GLN A 114 20.61 -8.01 7.92
N TYR A 115 21.35 -7.17 7.19
CA TYR A 115 20.90 -6.63 5.89
C TYR A 115 20.68 -7.73 4.84
N GLY A 116 21.50 -8.78 4.84
CA GLY A 116 21.42 -9.89 3.87
C GLY A 116 20.44 -11.02 4.23
N SER A 117 20.03 -11.14 5.49
CA SER A 117 19.19 -12.25 5.97
C SER A 117 17.69 -12.04 5.74
N HIS A 118 17.23 -10.80 5.54
CA HIS A 118 15.80 -10.50 5.36
C HIS A 118 15.22 -10.96 4.01
N GLY A 119 16.07 -11.33 3.04
CA GLY A 119 15.63 -11.85 1.73
C GLY A 119 15.53 -13.38 1.65
N GLN A 120 15.83 -14.10 2.73
CA GLN A 120 15.95 -15.56 2.76
C GLN A 120 15.10 -16.12 3.90
N GLY A 121 13.78 -16.05 3.78
CA GLY A 121 12.88 -16.64 4.76
C GLY A 121 11.49 -16.06 4.70
N HIS A 122 10.73 -16.44 3.68
CA HIS A 122 9.33 -16.87 3.72
C HIS A 122 8.86 -17.21 2.30
#